data_AF-A0A7S4FGX1-F1
#
_entry.id   AF-A0A7S4FGX1-F1
#
_cell.length_a   1.000
_cell.length_b   1.000
_cell.length_c   1.000
_cell.angle_alpha   90.00
_cell.angle_beta   90.00
_cell.angle_gamma   90.00
#
_symmetry.space_group_name_H-M   'P 1'
#
loop_
_entity.id
_entity.type
_entity.pdbx_description
1 polymer ?
#
loop_
_entity_poly.entity_id
_entity_poly.type
_entity_poly.pdbx_seq_one_letter_code
_entity_poly.pdbx_strand_id
1 'polypeptide(L)'
;TTPDGTRCNLPVPLHSIQYCTAPPVELEPGSARECTITVVEMDTLDCAHALVQQGHIPVVLNMASKTCPGGAYLTGTGTQEEMLFRRSNYSQTLKHGMGPVRYPLADGGGVYSPAVTVFMHGPDKGYAPMQAPFEA
;
A
#
# COMPACT_ATOMS: atom_id res chain seq x y z
N THR A 1 12.66 15.06 -4.27
CA THR A 1 13.53 15.69 -3.26
C THR A 1 12.71 15.86 -2.01
N THR A 2 13.32 15.74 -0.84
CA THR A 2 12.70 16.03 0.46
C THR A 2 12.53 17.54 0.65
N PRO A 3 11.74 18.01 1.62
CA PRO A 3 11.51 19.43 1.87
C PRO A 3 12.80 20.27 2.09
N ASP A 4 13.85 19.67 2.66
CA ASP A 4 15.17 20.28 2.85
C ASP A 4 16.04 20.35 1.58
N GLY A 5 15.52 19.89 0.44
CA GLY A 5 16.25 19.85 -0.83
C GLY A 5 17.12 18.62 -1.03
N THR A 6 17.20 17.71 -0.05
CA THR A 6 17.96 16.47 -0.19
C THR A 6 17.37 15.57 -1.28
N ARG A 7 18.24 14.96 -2.10
CA ARG A 7 17.81 13.94 -3.06
C ARG A 7 17.52 12.65 -2.31
N CYS A 8 16.24 12.29 -2.26
CA CYS A 8 15.80 10.97 -1.81
C CYS A 8 15.73 10.02 -3.01
N ASN A 9 16.57 8.98 -2.99
CA ASN A 9 16.49 7.87 -3.93
C ASN A 9 15.52 6.85 -3.37
N LEU A 10 14.34 6.73 -3.98
CA LEU A 10 13.38 5.71 -3.59
C LEU A 10 13.86 4.35 -4.09
N PRO A 11 13.74 3.28 -3.29
CA PRO A 11 14.06 1.94 -3.76
C PRO A 11 13.08 1.55 -4.88
N VAL A 12 13.57 0.73 -5.81
CA VAL A 12 12.69 0.02 -6.75
C VAL A 12 11.98 -1.07 -5.94
N PRO A 13 10.65 -1.03 -5.82
CA PRO A 13 9.96 -1.97 -4.97
C PRO A 13 9.96 -3.37 -5.62
N LEU A 14 9.88 -4.40 -4.79
CA LEU A 14 9.83 -5.78 -5.25
C LEU A 14 8.57 -6.05 -6.10
N HIS A 15 8.63 -7.08 -6.93
CA HIS A 15 7.47 -7.51 -7.72
C HIS A 15 6.36 -8.04 -6.81
N SER A 16 5.12 -7.62 -7.05
CA SER A 16 3.99 -8.18 -6.31
C SER A 16 3.73 -9.65 -6.64
N ILE A 17 3.17 -10.35 -5.66
CA ILE A 17 2.79 -11.76 -5.76
C ILE A 17 1.27 -11.81 -5.89
N GLN A 18 0.77 -12.52 -6.91
CA GLN A 18 -0.65 -12.72 -7.13
C GLN A 18 -1.08 -14.06 -6.51
N TYR A 19 -2.16 -14.01 -5.75
CA TYR A 19 -2.83 -15.16 -5.18
C TYR A 19 -4.15 -15.35 -5.94
N CYS A 20 -4.28 -16.48 -6.62
CA CYS A 20 -5.48 -16.86 -7.38
C CYS A 20 -6.24 -18.02 -6.72
N THR A 21 -5.97 -18.30 -5.43
CA THR A 21 -6.44 -19.50 -4.77
C THR A 21 -7.92 -19.38 -4.42
N ALA A 22 -8.76 -19.92 -5.30
CA ALA A 22 -10.04 -20.49 -4.92
C ALA A 22 -9.84 -21.99 -4.67
N PRO A 23 -10.25 -22.54 -3.53
CA PRO A 23 -10.85 -21.87 -2.36
C PRO A 23 -9.81 -21.19 -1.45
N PRO A 24 -10.25 -20.30 -0.53
CA PRO A 24 -9.38 -19.77 0.52
C PRO A 24 -8.67 -20.91 1.25
N VAL A 25 -7.37 -20.73 1.51
CA VAL A 25 -6.65 -21.67 2.36
C VAL A 25 -7.19 -21.53 3.77
N GLU A 26 -7.84 -22.57 4.28
CA GLU A 26 -8.15 -22.65 5.71
C GLU A 26 -6.82 -22.66 6.47
N LEU A 27 -6.59 -21.59 7.22
CA LEU A 27 -5.44 -21.51 8.11
C LEU A 27 -5.83 -22.20 9.42
N GLU A 28 -5.06 -23.20 9.81
CA GLU A 28 -5.18 -23.77 11.14
C GLU A 28 -5.04 -22.65 12.18
N PRO A 29 -5.92 -22.59 13.20
CA PRO A 29 -5.79 -21.62 14.27
C PRO A 29 -4.39 -21.71 14.87
N GLY A 30 -3.60 -20.65 14.69
CA GLY A 30 -2.31 -20.53 15.36
C GLY A 30 -2.50 -20.52 16.87
N SER A 31 -1.40 -20.72 17.62
CA SER A 31 -1.42 -20.49 19.07
C SER A 31 -2.01 -19.11 19.37
N ALA A 32 -3.03 -19.05 20.23
CA ALA A 32 -3.69 -17.80 20.57
C ALA A 32 -2.66 -16.77 21.06
N ARG A 33 -2.48 -15.71 20.28
CA ARG A 33 -1.70 -14.54 20.65
C ARG A 33 -2.67 -13.44 21.04
N GLU A 34 -2.27 -12.60 21.98
CA GLU A 34 -3.02 -11.39 22.30
C GLU A 34 -3.13 -10.52 21.04
N CYS A 35 -4.36 -10.21 20.64
CA CYS A 35 -4.65 -9.38 19.47
C CYS A 35 -5.35 -8.13 19.98
N THR A 36 -4.66 -6.98 19.89
CA THR A 36 -5.26 -5.69 20.20
C THR A 36 -5.95 -5.16 18.96
N ILE A 37 -7.24 -4.85 19.08
CA ILE A 37 -8.04 -4.25 18.01
C ILE A 37 -8.36 -2.82 18.42
N THR A 38 -7.96 -1.87 17.58
CA THR A 38 -8.21 -0.44 17.78
C THR A 38 -8.89 0.14 16.56
N VAL A 39 -9.87 1.01 16.80
CA VAL A 39 -10.56 1.77 15.74
C VAL A 39 -10.18 3.23 15.91
N VAL A 40 -9.62 3.83 14.86
CA VAL A 40 -9.15 5.22 14.85
C VAL A 40 -9.67 5.94 13.61
N GLU A 41 -10.01 7.22 13.77
CA GLU A 41 -10.34 8.11 12.67
C GLU A 41 -9.05 8.71 12.09
N MET A 42 -8.39 7.96 11.21
CA MET A 42 -7.11 8.35 10.63
C MET A 42 -6.94 7.76 9.23
N ASP A 43 -6.21 8.47 8.37
CA ASP A 43 -5.85 8.00 7.05
C ASP A 43 -5.01 6.70 7.13
N THR A 44 -5.21 5.81 6.15
CA THR A 44 -4.58 4.48 6.16
C THR A 44 -3.05 4.53 6.21
N LEU A 45 -2.42 5.43 5.45
CA LEU A 45 -0.96 5.54 5.42
C LEU A 45 -0.42 6.27 6.65
N ASP A 46 -1.21 7.18 7.23
CA ASP A 46 -0.82 7.85 8.48
C ASP A 46 -0.88 6.87 9.66
N CYS A 47 -1.88 5.96 9.70
CA CYS A 47 -1.92 4.82 10.61
C CYS A 47 -0.69 3.91 10.44
N ALA A 48 -0.36 3.55 9.20
CA ALA A 48 0.79 2.71 8.91
C ALA A 48 2.10 3.40 9.38
N HIS A 49 2.24 4.70 9.12
CA HIS A 49 3.40 5.46 9.58
C HIS A 49 3.53 5.47 11.11
N ALA A 50 2.42 5.67 11.83
CA ALA A 50 2.41 5.62 13.29
C ALA A 50 2.84 4.25 13.83
N LEU A 51 2.42 3.15 13.19
CA LEU A 51 2.86 1.79 13.53
C LEU A 51 4.35 1.59 13.24
N VAL A 52 4.87 2.11 12.13
CA VAL A 52 6.32 2.07 11.83
C VAL A 52 7.12 2.83 12.87
N GLN A 53 6.63 4.00 13.32
CA GLN A 53 7.27 4.78 14.39
C GLN A 53 7.29 4.04 15.74
N GLN A 54 6.36 3.11 15.96
CA GLN A 54 6.34 2.21 17.12
C GLN A 54 7.23 0.97 16.94
N GLY A 55 7.91 0.83 15.79
CA GLY A 55 8.79 -0.30 15.48
C GLY A 55 8.07 -1.51 14.87
N HIS A 56 6.83 -1.35 14.40
CA HIS A 56 6.10 -2.40 13.71
C HIS A 56 6.37 -2.41 12.21
N ILE A 57 6.07 -3.54 11.55
CA ILE A 57 6.09 -3.70 10.09
C ILE A 57 4.62 -3.89 9.66
N PRO A 58 3.88 -2.82 9.38
CA PRO A 58 2.47 -2.92 9.06
C PRO A 58 2.25 -3.57 7.69
N VAL A 59 1.08 -4.18 7.51
CA VAL A 59 0.57 -4.56 6.19
C VAL A 59 -0.70 -3.76 5.95
N VAL A 60 -0.74 -3.05 4.83
CA VAL A 60 -1.86 -2.18 4.48
C VAL A 60 -2.81 -2.90 3.51
N LEU A 61 -4.10 -2.95 3.86
CA LEU A 61 -5.15 -3.40 2.94
C LEU A 61 -5.45 -2.31 1.91
N ASN A 62 -5.24 -2.61 0.63
CA ASN A 62 -5.77 -1.81 -0.47
C ASN A 62 -7.23 -2.22 -0.75
N MET A 63 -8.17 -1.28 -0.66
CA MET A 63 -9.56 -1.47 -1.11
C MET A 63 -9.64 -1.38 -2.63
N ALA A 64 -8.97 -2.32 -3.29
CA ALA A 64 -8.63 -2.25 -4.69
C ALA A 64 -9.85 -2.34 -5.61
N SER A 65 -9.83 -1.57 -6.69
CA SER A 65 -10.67 -1.80 -7.86
C SER A 65 -10.48 -3.22 -8.37
N LYS A 66 -11.56 -3.87 -8.83
CA LYS A 66 -11.45 -5.20 -9.46
C LYS A 66 -10.73 -5.13 -10.81
N THR A 67 -10.77 -4.01 -11.51
CA THR A 67 -10.43 -3.94 -12.94
C THR A 67 -9.28 -3.00 -13.27
N CYS A 68 -9.05 -1.95 -12.48
CA CYS A 68 -8.06 -0.92 -12.79
C CYS A 68 -7.12 -0.70 -11.61
N PRO A 69 -5.81 -1.01 -11.72
CA PRO A 69 -4.85 -0.76 -10.65
C PRO A 69 -4.80 0.71 -10.29
N GLY A 70 -5.07 1.03 -9.03
CA GLY A 70 -5.06 2.41 -8.55
C GLY A 70 -6.31 3.19 -8.92
N GLY A 71 -7.35 2.53 -9.43
CA GLY A 71 -8.57 3.19 -9.87
C GLY A 71 -8.28 4.35 -10.83
N ALA A 72 -8.76 5.55 -10.48
CA ALA A 72 -8.50 6.77 -11.22
C ALA A 72 -7.44 7.64 -10.56
N TYR A 73 -6.38 7.10 -9.92
CA TYR A 73 -5.44 7.88 -9.10
C TYR A 73 -4.72 9.06 -9.81
N LEU A 74 -4.81 9.18 -11.12
CA LEU A 74 -4.32 10.35 -11.86
C LEU A 74 -5.33 11.50 -11.89
N THR A 75 -6.63 11.21 -11.87
CA THR A 75 -7.73 12.16 -12.14
C THR A 75 -8.86 12.14 -11.12
N GLY A 76 -8.89 11.14 -10.24
CA GLY A 76 -9.97 10.85 -9.31
C GLY A 76 -10.02 11.77 -8.09
N THR A 77 -11.01 11.53 -7.25
CA THR A 77 -11.43 12.40 -6.14
C THR A 77 -10.83 12.03 -4.78
N GLY A 78 -10.00 10.98 -4.71
CA GLY A 78 -9.26 10.63 -3.50
C GLY A 78 -9.83 9.50 -2.69
N THR A 79 -10.22 8.40 -3.35
CA THR A 79 -10.53 7.15 -2.65
C THR A 79 -9.29 6.58 -1.95
N GLN A 80 -9.49 5.62 -1.05
CA GLN A 80 -8.38 5.00 -0.31
C GLN A 80 -7.32 4.41 -1.25
N GLU A 81 -7.73 3.62 -2.26
CA GLU A 81 -6.80 3.06 -3.25
C GLU A 81 -6.02 4.17 -3.98
N GLU A 82 -6.69 5.24 -4.40
CA GLU A 82 -6.04 6.36 -5.10
C GLU A 82 -5.01 7.06 -4.21
N MET A 83 -5.32 7.22 -2.92
CA MET A 83 -4.39 7.81 -1.94
C MET A 83 -3.13 6.94 -1.79
N LEU A 84 -3.28 5.61 -1.74
CA LEU A 84 -2.13 4.70 -1.73
C LEU A 84 -1.24 4.93 -2.94
N PHE A 85 -1.82 5.02 -4.14
CA PHE A 85 -1.05 5.18 -5.38
C PHE A 85 -0.40 6.55 -5.54
N ARG A 86 -1.07 7.64 -5.13
CA ARG A 86 -0.52 8.99 -5.24
C ARG A 86 0.65 9.24 -4.28
N ARG A 87 0.65 8.56 -3.13
CA ARG A 87 1.58 8.86 -2.03
C ARG A 87 2.76 7.90 -1.90
N SER A 88 2.82 6.88 -2.77
CA SER A 88 3.81 5.81 -2.68
C SER A 88 4.32 5.36 -4.04
N ASN A 89 5.33 4.48 -4.03
CA ASN A 89 5.83 3.81 -5.23
C ASN A 89 5.00 2.57 -5.60
N TYR A 90 3.84 2.34 -4.95
CA TYR A 90 3.00 1.15 -5.12
C TYR A 90 2.67 0.87 -6.58
N SER A 91 2.40 1.90 -7.38
CA SER A 91 2.11 1.75 -8.81
C SER A 91 3.24 1.04 -9.58
N GLN A 92 4.50 1.17 -9.16
CA GLN A 92 5.65 0.51 -9.80
C GLN A 92 5.65 -1.00 -9.57
N THR A 93 5.16 -1.45 -8.40
CA THR A 93 5.04 -2.88 -8.09
C THR A 93 4.14 -3.62 -9.09
N LEU A 94 3.18 -2.90 -9.67
CA LEU A 94 2.18 -3.40 -10.62
C LEU A 94 2.50 -3.10 -12.09
N LYS A 95 3.47 -2.22 -12.39
CA LYS A 95 3.66 -1.63 -13.73
C LYS A 95 4.86 -2.15 -14.55
N HIS A 96 5.64 -3.11 -14.08
CA HIS A 96 6.72 -3.66 -14.91
C HIS A 96 6.22 -4.77 -15.84
N GLY A 97 6.18 -4.43 -17.13
CA GLY A 97 5.72 -5.27 -18.25
C GLY A 97 6.44 -6.62 -18.35
N MET A 98 5.70 -7.58 -18.89
CA MET A 98 6.01 -9.01 -19.12
C MET A 98 5.52 -10.04 -18.08
N GLY A 99 4.76 -9.63 -17.07
CA GLY A 99 3.93 -10.55 -16.27
C GLY A 99 2.47 -10.55 -16.72
N PRO A 100 1.70 -11.63 -16.49
CA PRO A 100 0.27 -11.65 -16.80
C PRO A 100 -0.42 -10.47 -16.12
N VAL A 101 -1.37 -9.87 -16.84
CA VAL A 101 -2.18 -8.76 -16.35
C VAL A 101 -2.73 -9.15 -14.97
N ARG A 102 -2.30 -8.47 -13.91
CA ARG A 102 -2.75 -8.73 -12.53
C ARG A 102 -4.20 -8.29 -12.29
N TYR A 103 -4.85 -7.85 -13.35
CA TYR A 103 -6.20 -7.36 -13.43
C TYR A 103 -6.91 -8.00 -14.63
N PRO A 104 -8.21 -8.28 -14.53
CA PRO A 104 -9.03 -8.11 -13.34
C PRO A 104 -8.58 -9.03 -12.19
N LEU A 105 -8.76 -8.57 -10.95
CA LEU A 105 -8.54 -9.39 -9.78
C LEU A 105 -9.51 -10.58 -9.82
N ALA A 106 -8.98 -11.78 -9.56
CA ALA A 106 -9.80 -12.98 -9.44
C ALA A 106 -10.71 -12.88 -8.22
N ASP A 107 -11.91 -13.46 -8.29
CA ASP A 107 -12.79 -13.55 -7.13
C ASP A 107 -12.14 -14.43 -6.04
N GLY A 108 -12.06 -13.90 -4.82
CA GLY A 108 -11.31 -14.54 -3.72
C GLY A 108 -9.79 -14.49 -3.86
N GLY A 109 -9.27 -13.85 -4.92
CA GLY A 109 -7.84 -13.61 -5.11
C GLY A 109 -7.35 -12.32 -4.48
N GLY A 110 -6.03 -12.11 -4.53
CA GLY A 110 -5.40 -10.90 -3.99
C GLY A 110 -4.00 -10.69 -4.56
N VAL A 111 -3.45 -9.49 -4.34
CA VAL A 111 -2.09 -9.13 -4.74
C VAL A 111 -1.34 -8.58 -3.53
N TYR A 112 -0.24 -9.22 -3.17
CA TYR A 112 0.66 -8.74 -2.12
C TYR A 112 1.84 -8.00 -2.73
N SER A 113 2.07 -6.75 -2.32
CA SER A 113 3.15 -5.90 -2.83
C SER A 113 4.09 -5.54 -1.69
N PRO A 114 5.24 -6.22 -1.55
CA PRO A 114 6.14 -6.00 -0.44
C PRO A 114 6.97 -4.72 -0.60
N ALA A 115 7.36 -4.13 0.52
CA ALA A 115 8.28 -2.99 0.62
C ALA A 115 7.85 -1.79 -0.24
N VAL A 116 6.58 -1.42 -0.16
CA VAL A 116 6.08 -0.20 -0.82
C VAL A 116 6.55 0.99 0.01
N THR A 117 7.23 1.94 -0.63
CA THR A 117 7.70 3.16 0.01
C THR A 117 6.67 4.27 -0.13
N VAL A 118 6.21 4.79 1.00
CA VAL A 118 5.37 5.99 1.10
C VAL A 118 6.28 7.20 1.25
N PHE A 119 6.09 8.20 0.39
CA PHE A 119 6.97 9.37 0.32
C PHE A 119 6.23 10.71 0.26
N MET A 120 4.89 10.71 0.27
CA MET A 120 4.08 11.92 0.32
C MET A 120 3.10 11.91 1.49
N HIS A 121 2.87 13.08 2.07
CA HIS A 121 1.79 13.30 3.02
C HIS A 121 0.40 13.26 2.37
N GLY A 122 -0.64 13.21 3.21
CA GLY A 122 -2.03 13.23 2.79
C GLY A 122 -2.51 14.59 2.26
N PRO A 123 -3.79 14.66 1.86
CA PRO A 123 -4.42 15.89 1.36
C PRO A 123 -4.41 17.04 2.36
N ASP A 124 -4.48 16.74 3.66
CA ASP A 124 -4.42 17.69 4.78
C ASP A 124 -3.13 18.52 4.79
N LYS A 125 -2.04 17.94 4.25
CA LYS A 125 -0.73 18.59 4.08
C LYS A 125 -0.43 18.92 2.62
N GLY A 126 -1.47 18.99 1.77
CA GLY A 126 -1.35 19.36 0.36
C GLY A 126 -0.46 18.42 -0.45
N TYR A 127 -0.37 17.14 -0.07
CA TYR A 127 0.55 16.18 -0.68
C TYR A 127 2.01 16.63 -0.64
N ALA A 128 2.45 17.27 0.45
CA ALA A 128 3.86 17.62 0.60
C ALA A 128 4.78 16.37 0.62
N PRO A 129 5.98 16.42 0.03
CA PRO A 129 6.97 15.36 0.19
C PRO A 129 7.32 15.16 1.66
N MET A 130 7.47 13.90 2.07
CA MET A 130 7.92 13.56 3.41
C MET A 130 9.42 13.84 3.57
N GLN A 131 9.84 14.28 4.76
CA GLN A 131 11.26 14.39 5.10
C GLN A 131 11.92 13.01 5.21
N ALA A 132 11.20 12.03 5.76
CA ALA A 132 11.64 10.65 5.90
C ALA A 132 10.55 9.72 5.35
N PRO A 133 10.68 9.24 4.11
CA PRO A 133 9.83 8.17 3.57
C PRO A 133 9.92 6.89 4.42
N PHE A 134 8.87 6.08 4.40
CA PHE A 134 8.81 4.83 5.15
C PHE A 134 8.26 3.69 4.29
N GLU A 135 8.52 2.45 4.69
CA GLU A 135 8.00 1.24 4.03
C GLU A 135 6.75 0.73 4.75
N ALA A 136 5.77 0.27 3.97
CA ALA A 136 4.54 -0.38 4.43
C ALA A 136 4.00 -1.37 3.38
#